data_AF-A0A3N5ITN1-F1
#
_entry.id   AF-A0A3N5ITN1-F1
#
_cell.length_a   1.000
_cell.length_b   1.000
_cell.length_c   1.000
_cell.angle_alpha   90.00
_cell.angle_beta   90.00
_cell.angle_gamma   90.00
#
_symmetry.space_group_name_H-M   'P 1'
#
loop_
_entity.id
_entity.type
_entity.pdbx_description
1 polymer ?
#
loop_
_entity_poly.entity_id
_entity_poly.type
_entity_poly.pdbx_seq_one_letter_code
_entity_poly.pdbx_strand_id
1 'polypeptide(L)' 'MSWSFTLVKIGNSQGIRIPKIVLEESHIGNEVELIAEHEQIIIRSVKRNRS' A
#
# COMPACT_ATOMS: atom_id res chain seq x y z
N MET A 1 5.86 15.85 -3.70
CA MET A 1 6.80 15.62 -2.58
C MET A 1 7.36 14.20 -2.74
N SER A 2 8.66 14.00 -2.55
CA SER A 2 9.29 12.66 -2.62
C SER A 2 9.68 12.23 -1.21
N TRP A 3 9.29 11.02 -0.82
CA TRP A 3 9.65 10.41 0.46
C TRP A 3 10.46 9.14 0.20
N SER A 4 11.50 8.92 1.00
CA SER A 4 12.29 7.70 0.98
C SER A 4 12.00 6.90 2.24
N PHE A 5 11.57 5.65 2.06
CA PHE A 5 11.32 4.71 3.15
C PHE A 5 12.26 3.52 3.03
N THR A 6 12.59 2.92 4.17
CA THR A 6 13.35 1.67 4.22
C THR A 6 12.39 0.48 4.19
N LEU A 7 12.76 -0.57 3.46
CA LEU A 7 12.06 -1.85 3.49
C LEU A 7 12.30 -2.55 4.83
N VAL A 8 11.24 -3.12 5.40
CA VAL A 8 11.32 -3.95 6.61
C VAL A 8 10.96 -5.40 6.29
N LYS A 9 11.63 -6.35 6.94
CA LYS A 9 11.26 -7.76 6.83
C LYS A 9 9.95 -8.03 7.58
N ILE A 10 9.04 -8.74 6.93
CA ILE A 10 7.79 -9.27 7.52
C ILE A 10 7.74 -10.76 7.17
N GLY A 11 8.32 -11.61 8.02
CA GLY A 11 8.49 -13.03 7.69
C GLY A 11 9.33 -13.23 6.42
N ASN A 12 8.81 -13.98 5.45
CA ASN A 12 9.43 -14.18 4.14
C ASN A 12 9.17 -13.03 3.13
N SER A 13 8.46 -11.99 3.56
CA SER A 13 8.07 -10.84 2.72
C SER A 13 8.80 -9.56 3.11
N GLN A 14 8.71 -8.54 2.25
CA GLN A 14 9.12 -7.17 2.56
C GLN A 14 7.89 -6.28 2.75
N GLY A 15 8.00 -5.30 3.64
CA GLY A 15 6.98 -4.27 3.86
C GLY A 15 7.57 -2.87 3.81
N ILE A 16 6.69 -1.89 3.58
CA ILE A 16 6.99 -0.46 3.66
C ILE A 16 6.11 0.12 4.78
N ARG A 17 6.67 0.98 5.62
CA ARG A 17 5.88 1.74 6.60
C ARG A 17 5.22 2.91 5.89
N ILE A 18 3.89 2.89 5.80
CA ILE A 18 3.10 3.97 5.22
C ILE A 18 2.56 4.84 6.35
N PRO A 19 2.80 6.17 6.37
CA PRO A 19 2.22 7.06 7.36
C PRO A 19 0.69 7.01 7.33
N LYS A 20 0.06 7.02 8.52
CA LYS A 20 -1.40 6.94 8.67
C LYS A 20 -2.14 7.98 7.83
N ILE A 21 -1.61 9.21 7.79
CA ILE A 21 -2.18 10.31 7.02
C ILE A 21 -2.29 9.99 5.52
N VAL A 22 -1.30 9.30 4.94
CA VAL A 22 -1.33 8.89 3.53
C VAL A 22 -2.41 7.85 3.27
N LEU A 23 -2.60 6.91 4.20
CA LEU A 23 -3.68 5.91 4.09
C LEU A 23 -5.06 6.58 4.15
N GLU A 24 -5.22 7.53 5.08
CA GLU A 24 -6.46 8.29 5.27
C GLU A 24 -6.80 9.15 4.04
N GLU A 25 -5.84 9.94 3.55
CA GLU A 25 -6.01 10.78 2.34
C GLU A 25 -6.25 9.94 1.08
N SER A 26 -5.71 8.72 1.03
CA SER A 26 -5.90 7.80 -0.11
C SER A 26 -7.16 6.94 0.01
N HIS A 27 -7.94 7.07 1.09
CA HIS A 27 -9.09 6.21 1.40
C HIS A 27 -8.77 4.70 1.35
N ILE A 28 -7.55 4.34 1.75
CA ILE A 28 -7.08 2.96 1.82
C ILE A 28 -7.47 2.38 3.20
N GLY A 29 -8.23 1.28 3.17
CA GLY A 29 -8.63 0.55 4.37
C GLY A 29 -7.64 -0.56 4.76
N ASN A 30 -8.15 -1.58 5.45
CA ASN A 30 -7.35 -2.72 5.93
C ASN A 30 -7.08 -3.78 4.85
N GLU A 31 -7.88 -3.79 3.78
CA GLU A 31 -7.75 -4.72 2.66
C GLU A 31 -7.32 -3.95 1.42
N VAL A 32 -6.24 -4.42 0.78
CA VAL A 32 -5.67 -3.79 -0.42
C VAL A 32 -5.37 -4.83 -1.49
N GLU A 33 -5.44 -4.39 -2.74
CA GLU A 33 -4.88 -5.08 -3.88
C GLU A 33 -3.49 -4.52 -4.19
N LEU A 34 -2.56 -5.41 -4.53
CA LEU A 34 -1.21 -5.09 -4.95
C LEU A 34 -1.04 -5.50 -6.41
N ILE A 35 -0.75 -4.53 -7.27
CA ILE A 35 -0.52 -4.74 -8.69
C ILE A 35 0.95 -4.46 -8.98
N ALA A 36 1.67 -5.46 -9.48
CA ALA A 36 3.04 -5.30 -9.94
C ALA A 36 3.04 -4.90 -11.43
N GLU A 37 3.66 -3.77 -11.74
CA GLU A 37 3.91 -3.31 -13.11
C GLU A 37 5.42 -3.13 -13.32
N HIS A 38 5.83 -2.72 -14.51
CA HIS A 38 7.25 -2.46 -14.80
C HIS A 38 7.78 -1.35 -13.89
N GLU A 39 8.77 -1.68 -13.05
CA GLU A 39 9.46 -0.78 -12.13
C GLU A 39 8.60 -0.15 -11.01
N GLN A 40 7.34 -0.58 -10.84
CA GLN A 40 6.46 -0.04 -9.81
C GLN A 40 5.48 -1.06 -9.24
N ILE A 41 5.02 -0.77 -8.03
CA ILE A 41 3.92 -1.48 -7.37
C ILE A 41 2.82 -0.47 -7.07
N ILE A 42 1.61 -0.78 -7.50
CA ILE A 42 0.42 0.02 -7.23
C ILE A 42 -0.37 -0.66 -6.11
N ILE A 43 -0.65 0.10 -5.04
CA ILE A 43 -1.52 -0.32 -3.93
C ILE A 43 -2.88 0.35 -4.11
N ARG A 44 -3.96 -0.43 -4.17
CA ARG A 44 -5.33 0.09 -4.32
C ARG A 44 -6.23 -0.46 -3.21
N SER A 45 -7.16 0.37 -2.74
CA SER A 45 -8.21 -0.06 -1.82
C SER A 45 -9.10 -1.10 -2.50
N VAL A 46 -9.41 -2.21 -1.81
CA VAL A 46 -10.37 -3.19 -2.34
C VAL A 46 -11.75 -2.55 -2.36
N LYS A 47 -12.32 -2.37 -3.54
CA LYS A 47 -13.73 -1.97 -3.67
C LYS A 47 -14.61 -3.14 -3.26
N ARG A 48 -15.03 -3.17 -1.99
CA ARG A 48 -16.11 -4.06 -1.58
C ARG A 48 -17.37 -3.60 -2.32
N ASN A 49 -17.78 -4.35 -3.35
CA ASN A 49 -19.03 -4.09 -4.05
C ASN A 49 -20.14 -4.08 -2.99
N ARG A 50 -20.77 -2.93 -2.77
CA ARG A 50 -21.94 -2.85 -1.88
C ARG A 50 -23.11 -3.44 -2.66
N SER A 51 -23.26 -4.76 -2.61
CA SER A 51 -24.50 -5.46 -2.96
C SER A 51 -25.61 -5.09 -1.98
#